data_AF-A0ABD2CSZ1-F1
#
_entry.id   AF-A0ABD2CSZ1-F1
#
_cell.length_a   1.000
_cell.length_b   1.000
_cell.length_c   1.000
_cell.angle_alpha   90.00
_cell.angle_beta   90.00
_cell.angle_gamma   90.00
#
_symmetry.space_group_name_H-M   'P 1'
#
loop_
_entity.id
_entity.type
_entity.pdbx_description
1 polymer ?
#
loop_
_entity_poly.entity_id
_entity_poly.type
_entity_poly.pdbx_seq_one_letter_code
_entity_poly.pdbx_strand_id
1 'polypeptide(L)'
;MEFLSDGLKQTVRRDHSVSWSDQFTAIVNLLFAKPPLLSGIGLKEQLEELGITVLSNLRTLPIILNYAINNKGPLTTPGIEALAFINSKYADPSGVYPDIQFHFLPSSINSDGESVNKFIGLRDSVYNMVFKPLKNTDSWTILPLLLKPKSSGWIRLKSRNPLIHPDIIPNYFAHKEDVDVLIDGIQIAMAVSNTSAFRRFNSRPYSIKLPGCQRFPFATNEYWECAIRQFTFTIGDV
;
A
#
# COMPACT_ATOMS: atom_id res chain seq x y z
N MET A 1 22.67 -12.18 47.68
CA MET A 1 22.86 -11.38 46.45
C MET A 1 21.61 -11.59 45.60
N GLU A 2 20.43 -11.04 45.92
CA GLU A 2 20.07 -9.60 46.09
C GLU A 2 20.42 -8.82 44.81
N PHE A 3 19.50 -8.22 44.04
CA PHE A 3 18.35 -7.38 44.43
C PHE A 3 17.29 -7.23 43.29
N LEU A 4 16.02 -7.15 43.73
CA LEU A 4 14.92 -6.23 43.36
C LEU A 4 14.04 -6.42 42.12
N SER A 5 12.76 -6.67 42.46
CA SER A 5 11.55 -6.18 41.81
C SER A 5 11.55 -4.66 41.63
N ASP A 6 11.03 -4.18 40.50
CA ASP A 6 9.95 -3.19 40.52
C ASP A 6 9.29 -3.08 39.15
N GLY A 7 7.95 -3.08 39.17
CA GLY A 7 7.12 -2.92 38.00
C GLY A 7 6.99 -1.46 37.59
N LEU A 8 7.00 -1.21 36.27
CA LEU A 8 6.50 0.02 35.68
C LEU A 8 5.65 -0.33 34.46
N LYS A 9 4.33 -0.35 34.67
CA LYS A 9 3.34 -0.11 33.60
C LYS A 9 3.33 1.39 33.35
N GLN A 10 3.58 1.85 32.12
CA GLN A 10 3.30 3.23 31.73
C GLN A 10 2.07 3.29 30.84
N THR A 11 1.07 4.04 31.30
CA THR A 11 -0.13 4.43 30.56
C THR A 11 0.00 5.91 30.26
N VAL A 12 0.05 6.30 28.98
CA VAL A 12 0.07 7.71 28.58
C VAL A 12 -1.32 8.13 28.13
N ARG A 13 -2.00 8.94 28.97
CA ARG A 13 -3.14 9.77 28.55
C ARG A 13 -2.59 11.14 28.12
N ARG A 14 -3.02 11.64 26.96
CA ARG A 14 -2.91 13.07 26.63
C ARG A 14 -4.30 13.66 26.68
N ASP A 15 -4.49 14.59 27.59
CA ASP A 15 -5.63 15.49 27.63
C ASP A 15 -5.11 16.93 27.52
N HIS A 16 -5.91 17.76 26.85
CA HIS A 16 -5.86 19.21 26.70
C HIS A 16 -4.85 19.88 25.75
N SER A 17 -5.49 20.57 24.80
CA SER A 17 -5.09 21.64 23.90
C SER A 17 -4.34 22.80 24.55
N VAL A 18 -3.38 23.38 23.82
CA VAL A 18 -2.97 24.78 24.01
C VAL A 18 -3.01 25.48 22.65
N SER A 19 -3.93 26.43 22.55
CA SER A 19 -4.14 27.39 21.47
C SER A 19 -3.50 28.71 21.89
N TRP A 20 -2.74 29.35 20.99
CA TRP A 20 -2.55 30.80 20.99
C TRP A 20 -2.50 31.30 19.55
N SER A 21 -3.42 32.20 19.23
CA SER A 21 -3.51 32.94 17.97
C SER A 21 -3.00 34.38 18.17
N ASP A 22 -2.53 34.96 17.06
CA ASP A 22 -2.43 36.40 16.73
C ASP A 22 -1.26 37.19 17.39
N GLN A 23 -0.44 38.05 16.74
CA GLN A 23 -0.65 39.02 15.65
C GLN A 23 0.67 39.51 14.95
N PHE A 24 0.53 39.89 13.67
CA PHE A 24 1.12 41.02 12.90
C PHE A 24 2.63 41.14 12.49
N THR A 25 2.85 40.90 11.19
CA THR A 25 3.44 41.74 10.11
C THR A 25 4.72 42.58 10.33
N ALA A 26 5.79 42.30 9.55
CA ALA A 26 6.42 43.20 8.54
C ALA A 26 7.97 43.09 8.39
N ILE A 27 8.43 43.00 7.12
CA ILE A 27 9.70 43.54 6.54
C ILE A 27 11.03 42.78 6.76
N VAL A 28 11.51 42.06 5.72
CA VAL A 28 12.71 42.32 4.88
C VAL A 28 12.97 41.05 4.05
N ASN A 29 12.81 41.16 2.73
CA ASN A 29 13.37 40.20 1.79
C ASN A 29 14.86 40.48 1.61
N LEU A 30 15.64 39.40 1.44
CA LEU A 30 17.05 39.35 1.06
C LEU A 30 18.08 39.66 2.16
N LEU A 31 18.47 38.61 2.87
CA LEU A 31 19.84 38.09 2.99
C LEU A 31 19.81 36.88 3.93
N PHE A 32 20.52 35.80 3.60
CA PHE A 32 20.54 34.48 4.27
C PHE A 32 19.39 33.51 3.92
N ALA A 33 19.37 33.03 2.67
CA ALA A 33 18.78 31.72 2.35
C ALA A 33 19.65 30.61 2.96
N LYS A 34 19.55 30.35 4.26
CA LYS A 34 20.16 29.19 4.97
C LYS A 34 19.68 28.88 6.41
N PRO A 35 18.41 29.14 6.83
CA PRO A 35 17.91 28.55 8.08
C PRO A 35 16.77 27.48 8.05
N PRO A 36 16.19 27.00 6.91
CA PRO A 36 15.24 25.87 6.99
C PRO A 36 15.91 24.48 6.98
N LEU A 37 17.01 24.31 6.24
CA LEU A 37 17.58 22.98 6.02
C LEU A 37 18.11 22.34 7.32
N LEU A 38 18.80 23.09 8.17
CA LEU A 38 19.39 22.56 9.41
C LEU A 38 18.37 22.22 10.51
N SER A 39 17.13 22.70 10.40
CA SER A 39 16.05 22.39 11.35
C SER A 39 15.19 21.20 10.91
N GLY A 40 15.60 20.45 9.88
CA GLY A 40 14.84 19.31 9.35
C GLY A 40 13.57 19.71 8.59
N ILE A 41 13.40 21.00 8.25
CA ILE A 41 12.27 21.55 7.50
C ILE A 41 12.75 21.89 6.08
N GLY A 42 12.47 21.03 5.11
CA GLY A 42 13.11 21.13 3.81
C GLY A 42 12.62 20.09 2.81
N LEU A 43 13.16 20.12 1.60
CA LEU A 43 12.95 19.04 0.64
C LEU A 43 13.65 17.79 1.14
N LYS A 44 12.91 16.68 1.26
CA LYS A 44 13.42 15.40 1.79
C LYS A 44 14.75 15.00 1.14
N GLU A 45 14.84 15.04 -0.19
CA GLU A 45 16.05 14.68 -0.96
C GLU A 45 17.27 15.50 -0.51
N GLN A 46 17.10 16.80 -0.29
CA GLN A 46 18.20 17.69 0.13
C GLN A 46 18.58 17.49 1.60
N LEU A 47 17.61 17.19 2.46
CA LEU A 47 17.87 16.96 3.89
C LEU A 47 18.56 15.61 4.13
N GLU A 48 18.15 14.58 3.41
CA GLU A 48 18.77 13.25 3.47
C GLU A 48 20.20 13.27 2.91
N GLU A 49 20.45 13.99 1.81
CA GLU A 49 21.80 14.20 1.26
C GLU A 49 22.73 14.93 2.25
N LEU A 50 22.17 15.79 3.10
CA LEU A 50 22.89 16.53 4.14
C LEU A 50 22.96 15.78 5.48
N GLY A 51 22.41 14.57 5.59
CA GLY A 51 22.40 13.77 6.83
C GLY A 51 21.52 14.36 7.94
N ILE A 52 20.52 15.18 7.59
CA ILE A 52 19.64 15.87 8.53
C ILE A 52 18.33 15.08 8.69
N THR A 53 17.92 14.83 9.92
CA THR A 53 16.63 14.21 10.21
C THR A 53 15.48 15.06 9.66
N VAL A 54 14.68 14.48 8.77
CA VAL A 54 13.54 15.16 8.15
C VAL A 54 12.41 15.27 9.16
N LEU A 55 12.18 16.47 9.69
CA LEU A 55 11.07 16.78 10.60
C LEU A 55 9.81 17.20 9.85
N SER A 56 9.94 17.94 8.75
CA SER A 56 8.81 18.18 7.84
C SER A 56 9.29 18.32 6.39
N ASN A 57 8.67 17.55 5.50
CA ASN A 57 8.94 17.63 4.07
C ASN A 57 8.13 18.79 3.48
N LEU A 58 8.81 19.79 2.92
CA LEU A 58 8.14 20.93 2.28
C LEU A 58 7.25 20.52 1.09
N ARG A 59 7.42 19.33 0.50
CA ARG A 59 6.46 18.78 -0.48
C ARG A 59 5.11 18.41 0.15
N THR A 60 5.10 18.07 1.44
CA THR A 60 3.90 17.63 2.18
C THR A 60 3.13 18.80 2.77
N LEU A 61 3.78 19.93 3.10
CA LEU A 61 3.10 21.10 3.67
C LEU A 61 1.99 21.68 2.76
N PRO A 62 2.19 21.88 1.43
CA PRO A 62 1.13 22.33 0.54
C PRO A 62 -0.05 21.34 0.48
N ILE A 63 0.24 20.03 0.55
CA ILE A 63 -0.79 18.97 0.57
C ILE A 63 -1.63 19.08 1.83
N ILE A 64 -0.98 19.22 3.00
CA ILE A 64 -1.65 19.38 4.29
C ILE A 64 -2.45 20.68 4.35
N LEU A 65 -1.88 21.80 3.89
CA LEU A 65 -2.57 23.09 3.88
C LEU A 65 -3.77 23.09 2.94
N ASN A 66 -3.64 22.50 1.75
CA ASN A 66 -4.76 22.39 0.81
C ASN A 66 -5.88 21.48 1.34
N TYR A 67 -5.51 20.42 2.06
CA TYR A 67 -6.49 19.60 2.78
C TYR A 67 -7.19 20.42 3.88
N ALA A 68 -6.43 21.09 4.74
CA ALA A 68 -6.98 21.84 5.89
C ALA A 68 -7.85 23.04 5.48
N ILE A 69 -7.47 23.75 4.42
CA ILE A 69 -8.16 24.97 3.98
C ILE A 69 -9.29 24.64 3.01
N ASN A 70 -9.03 23.77 2.02
CA ASN A 70 -9.95 23.54 0.91
C ASN A 70 -10.68 22.20 0.97
N ASN A 71 -10.39 21.33 1.96
CA ASN A 71 -10.87 19.94 2.00
C ASN A 71 -10.61 19.21 0.67
N LYS A 72 -9.42 19.45 0.08
CA LYS A 72 -9.01 18.92 -1.23
C LYS A 72 -7.60 18.35 -1.19
N GLY A 73 -7.35 17.37 -2.04
CA GLY A 73 -6.03 16.78 -2.25
C GLY A 73 -5.95 15.33 -1.78
N PRO A 74 -4.79 14.68 -1.91
CA PRO A 74 -4.65 13.24 -1.71
C PRO A 74 -4.91 12.75 -0.28
N LEU A 75 -4.99 13.66 0.71
CA LEU A 75 -5.36 13.31 2.08
C LEU A 75 -6.87 13.13 2.29
N THR A 76 -7.70 13.45 1.29
CA THR A 76 -9.16 13.26 1.36
C THR A 76 -9.59 11.85 0.93
N THR A 77 -8.68 11.02 0.39
CA THR A 77 -9.01 9.66 -0.04
C THR A 77 -8.61 8.64 1.02
N PRO A 78 -9.48 7.65 1.34
CA PRO A 78 -9.13 6.54 2.23
C PRO A 78 -8.21 5.50 1.56
N GLY A 79 -7.88 5.65 0.27
CA GLY A 79 -7.12 4.68 -0.52
C GLY A 79 -7.99 3.55 -1.07
N ILE A 80 -8.79 2.89 -0.21
CA ILE A 80 -9.82 1.93 -0.63
C ILE A 80 -11.18 2.62 -0.65
N GLU A 81 -11.77 2.76 -1.84
CA GLU A 81 -13.04 3.48 -2.02
C GLU A 81 -14.27 2.57 -1.91
N ALA A 82 -14.12 1.28 -2.17
CA ALA A 82 -15.20 0.32 -2.02
C ALA A 82 -14.67 -1.08 -1.69
N LEU A 83 -15.54 -1.87 -1.09
CA LEU A 83 -15.35 -3.29 -0.82
C LEU A 83 -16.48 -4.09 -1.46
N ALA A 84 -16.17 -5.27 -1.98
CA ALA A 84 -17.19 -6.25 -2.36
C ALA A 84 -16.79 -7.65 -1.88
N PHE A 85 -17.78 -8.47 -1.56
CA PHE A 85 -17.57 -9.85 -1.16
C PHE A 85 -18.16 -10.76 -2.22
N ILE A 86 -17.36 -11.72 -2.68
CA ILE A 86 -17.66 -12.57 -3.83
C ILE A 86 -17.45 -14.02 -3.42
N ASN A 87 -18.30 -14.89 -3.95
CA ASN A 87 -18.11 -16.33 -3.89
C ASN A 87 -17.49 -16.78 -5.21
N SER A 88 -16.29 -17.35 -5.13
CA SER A 88 -15.70 -18.07 -6.26
C SER A 88 -16.47 -19.36 -6.53
N LYS A 89 -16.20 -20.01 -7.66
CA LYS A 89 -16.74 -21.36 -7.92
C LYS A 89 -16.29 -22.44 -6.93
N TYR A 90 -15.28 -22.17 -6.10
CA TYR A 90 -14.79 -23.07 -5.05
C TYR A 90 -15.35 -22.73 -3.66
N ALA A 91 -16.13 -21.65 -3.54
CA ALA A 91 -16.74 -21.25 -2.30
C ALA A 91 -17.69 -22.31 -1.76
N ASP A 92 -18.01 -22.21 -0.47
CA ASP A 92 -19.00 -23.07 0.18
C ASP A 92 -20.35 -22.98 -0.58
N PRO A 93 -20.94 -24.11 -1.00
CA PRO A 93 -22.19 -24.13 -1.76
C PRO A 93 -23.38 -23.49 -1.04
N SER A 94 -23.32 -23.34 0.29
CA SER A 94 -24.34 -22.62 1.06
C SER A 94 -24.45 -21.14 0.67
N GLY A 95 -23.41 -20.56 0.07
CA GLY A 95 -23.37 -19.16 -0.33
C GLY A 95 -23.21 -18.17 0.82
N VAL A 96 -23.21 -18.63 2.07
CA VAL A 96 -23.26 -17.77 3.27
C VAL A 96 -21.93 -17.06 3.53
N TYR A 97 -20.82 -17.72 3.21
CA TYR A 97 -19.50 -17.20 3.54
C TYR A 97 -18.65 -16.98 2.29
N PRO A 98 -18.36 -15.72 1.92
CA PRO A 98 -17.50 -15.41 0.79
C PRO A 98 -16.08 -15.90 1.04
N ASP A 99 -15.38 -16.22 -0.04
CA ASP A 99 -13.98 -16.64 -0.07
C ASP A 99 -13.07 -15.60 -0.75
N ILE A 100 -13.66 -14.58 -1.38
CA ILE A 100 -12.95 -13.46 -2.00
C ILE A 100 -13.51 -12.12 -1.49
N GLN A 101 -12.61 -11.19 -1.18
CA GLN A 101 -12.92 -9.77 -0.98
C GLN A 101 -12.23 -8.93 -2.05
N PHE A 102 -12.98 -8.05 -2.71
CA PHE A 102 -12.41 -7.06 -3.62
C PHE A 102 -12.17 -5.75 -2.89
N HIS A 103 -10.96 -5.21 -3.03
CA HIS A 103 -10.67 -3.81 -2.70
C HIS A 103 -10.65 -3.01 -3.99
N PHE A 104 -11.46 -1.95 -4.05
CA PHE A 104 -11.49 -1.03 -5.16
C PHE A 104 -10.64 0.19 -4.83
N LEU A 105 -9.62 0.43 -5.63
CA LEU A 105 -8.71 1.56 -5.47
C LEU A 105 -8.83 2.49 -6.68
N PRO A 106 -8.91 3.82 -6.45
CA PRO A 106 -8.88 4.85 -7.50
C PRO A 106 -7.45 5.10 -8.01
N SER A 107 -6.56 4.14 -7.78
CA SER A 107 -5.14 4.22 -8.07
C SER A 107 -4.56 2.85 -8.41
N SER A 108 -3.34 2.85 -8.91
CA SER A 108 -2.49 1.67 -9.06
C SER A 108 -1.10 2.02 -8.49
N ILE A 109 -0.18 1.07 -8.45
CA ILE A 109 1.17 1.19 -7.85
C ILE A 109 1.99 2.35 -8.46
N ASN A 110 1.62 2.81 -9.67
CA ASN A 110 2.18 3.99 -10.33
C ASN A 110 1.82 5.33 -9.68
N SER A 111 0.71 5.40 -8.92
CA SER A 111 0.14 6.66 -8.45
C SER A 111 0.85 7.25 -7.24
N ASP A 112 1.47 6.43 -6.39
CA ASP A 112 1.97 6.85 -5.07
C ASP A 112 3.51 6.97 -4.95
N GLY A 113 4.19 7.04 -6.09
CA GLY A 113 5.64 7.25 -6.15
C GLY A 113 6.48 6.15 -5.50
N GLU A 114 7.72 6.48 -5.15
CA GLU A 114 8.75 5.53 -4.69
C GLU A 114 8.46 4.92 -3.31
N SER A 115 7.56 5.53 -2.53
CA SER A 115 7.20 5.10 -1.18
C SER A 115 6.39 3.79 -1.15
N VAL A 116 5.48 3.59 -2.13
CA VAL A 116 4.67 2.36 -2.19
C VAL A 116 5.51 1.16 -2.62
N ASN A 117 6.50 1.35 -3.49
CA ASN A 117 7.45 0.29 -3.86
C ASN A 117 8.15 -0.31 -2.64
N LYS A 118 8.55 0.55 -1.69
CA LYS A 118 9.20 0.11 -0.45
C LYS A 118 8.24 -0.64 0.47
N PHE A 119 6.98 -0.21 0.57
CA PHE A 119 5.97 -0.86 1.42
C PHE A 119 5.63 -2.28 0.92
N ILE A 120 5.44 -2.44 -0.39
CA ILE A 120 5.07 -3.75 -0.98
C ILE A 120 6.28 -4.62 -1.34
N GLY A 121 7.51 -4.16 -1.08
CA GLY A 121 8.74 -4.88 -1.42
C GLY A 121 8.95 -5.08 -2.92
N LEU A 122 8.42 -4.18 -3.76
CA LEU A 122 8.51 -4.28 -5.22
C LEU A 122 9.93 -3.98 -5.70
N ARG A 123 10.51 -4.90 -6.48
CA ARG A 123 11.81 -4.69 -7.12
C ARG A 123 11.74 -3.56 -8.15
N ASP A 124 12.75 -2.69 -8.15
CA ASP A 124 12.83 -1.57 -9.10
C ASP A 124 12.77 -2.01 -10.56
N SER A 125 13.32 -3.17 -10.90
CA SER A 125 13.25 -3.72 -12.27
C SER A 125 11.82 -4.02 -12.70
N VAL A 126 11.00 -4.56 -11.80
CA VAL A 126 9.58 -4.83 -12.06
C VAL A 126 8.81 -3.51 -12.12
N TYR A 127 9.07 -2.57 -11.21
CA TYR A 127 8.48 -1.24 -11.24
C TYR A 127 8.74 -0.52 -12.57
N ASN A 128 10.00 -0.45 -12.99
CA ASN A 128 10.41 0.26 -14.20
C ASN A 128 9.80 -0.35 -15.47
N MET A 129 9.62 -1.67 -15.53
CA MET A 129 9.06 -2.35 -16.69
C MET A 129 7.53 -2.29 -16.74
N VAL A 130 6.87 -2.39 -15.57
CA VAL A 130 5.42 -2.64 -15.49
C VAL A 130 4.64 -1.43 -14.99
N PHE A 131 5.14 -0.65 -14.05
CA PHE A 131 4.34 0.40 -13.40
C PHE A 131 4.77 1.81 -13.80
N LYS A 132 6.06 2.04 -14.07
CA LYS A 132 6.57 3.34 -14.57
C LYS A 132 5.89 3.82 -15.86
N PRO A 133 5.51 2.96 -16.83
CA PRO A 133 4.77 3.41 -18.01
C PRO A 133 3.38 3.99 -17.72
N LEU A 134 2.80 3.69 -16.55
CA LEU A 134 1.52 4.22 -16.08
C LEU A 134 1.67 5.55 -15.30
N LYS A 135 2.88 6.11 -15.21
CA LYS A 135 3.08 7.38 -14.51
C LYS A 135 2.27 8.49 -15.18
N ASN A 136 1.54 9.26 -14.39
CA ASN A 136 0.64 10.33 -14.84
C ASN A 136 -0.54 9.88 -15.72
N THR A 137 -0.96 8.61 -15.62
CA THR A 137 -2.18 8.12 -16.26
C THR A 137 -3.25 7.81 -15.21
N ASP A 138 -4.49 8.18 -15.49
CA ASP A 138 -5.63 7.77 -14.68
C ASP A 138 -5.75 6.24 -14.70
N SER A 139 -5.73 5.64 -13.51
CA SER A 139 -5.73 4.19 -13.34
C SER A 139 -6.52 3.82 -12.11
N TRP A 140 -7.09 2.63 -12.12
CA TRP A 140 -7.87 2.08 -11.02
C TRP A 140 -7.54 0.60 -10.91
N THR A 141 -7.75 0.03 -9.73
CA THR A 141 -7.42 -1.37 -9.45
C THR A 141 -8.55 -2.06 -8.70
N ILE A 142 -8.88 -3.29 -9.10
CA ILE A 142 -9.62 -4.24 -8.27
C ILE A 142 -8.60 -5.26 -7.77
N LEU A 143 -8.40 -5.30 -6.45
CA LEU A 143 -7.50 -6.26 -5.81
C LEU A 143 -8.32 -7.41 -5.21
N PRO A 144 -8.22 -8.63 -5.76
CA PRO A 144 -8.80 -9.81 -5.14
C PRO A 144 -7.97 -10.26 -3.94
N LEU A 145 -8.58 -10.23 -2.76
CA LEU A 145 -8.03 -10.77 -1.51
C LEU A 145 -8.66 -12.14 -1.24
N LEU A 146 -7.82 -13.15 -1.02
CA LEU A 146 -8.23 -14.49 -0.60
C LEU A 146 -8.56 -14.48 0.90
N LEU A 147 -9.83 -14.70 1.26
CA LEU A 147 -10.30 -14.63 2.64
C LEU A 147 -10.07 -15.92 3.43
N LYS A 148 -10.00 -17.05 2.73
CA LYS A 148 -9.93 -18.39 3.33
C LYS A 148 -8.80 -19.20 2.70
N PRO A 149 -7.53 -18.80 2.88
CA PRO A 149 -6.42 -19.56 2.36
C PRO A 149 -6.38 -20.96 2.98
N LYS A 150 -6.22 -21.98 2.15
CA LYS A 150 -5.91 -23.34 2.57
C LYS A 150 -4.44 -23.48 2.94
N SER A 151 -3.57 -22.69 2.32
CA SER A 151 -2.15 -22.64 2.66
C SER A 151 -1.93 -22.13 4.08
N SER A 152 -1.19 -22.92 4.85
CA SER A 152 -0.77 -22.60 6.20
C SER A 152 0.74 -22.62 6.31
N GLY A 153 1.26 -21.65 7.05
CA GLY A 153 2.67 -21.46 7.35
C GLY A 153 3.00 -21.71 8.81
N TRP A 154 4.17 -21.24 9.24
CA TRP A 154 4.59 -21.31 10.64
C TRP A 154 5.43 -20.10 11.04
N ILE A 155 5.43 -19.82 12.33
CA ILE A 155 6.30 -18.83 12.97
C ILE A 155 7.12 -19.56 14.03
N ARG A 156 8.43 -19.37 14.03
CA ARG A 156 9.34 -20.00 15.00
C ARG A 156 10.30 -18.98 15.57
N LEU A 157 10.39 -18.92 16.89
CA LEU A 157 11.42 -18.15 17.57
C LEU A 157 12.79 -18.72 17.22
N LYS A 158 13.70 -17.88 16.73
CA LYS A 158 15.11 -18.26 16.50
C LYS A 158 15.91 -18.29 17.80
N SER A 159 15.51 -17.49 18.77
CA SER A 159 16.24 -17.25 20.01
C SER A 159 15.27 -16.81 21.11
N ARG A 160 15.74 -16.89 22.36
CA ARG A 160 15.07 -16.29 23.53
C ARG A 160 15.29 -14.78 23.62
N ASN A 161 16.24 -14.22 22.86
CA ASN A 161 16.47 -12.78 22.81
C ASN A 161 15.34 -12.10 22.02
N PRO A 162 14.53 -11.21 22.63
CA PRO A 162 13.41 -10.54 21.96
C PRO A 162 13.85 -9.58 20.83
N LEU A 163 15.13 -9.22 20.75
CA LEU A 163 15.68 -8.39 19.68
C LEU A 163 15.97 -9.19 18.39
N ILE A 164 15.88 -10.53 18.44
CA ILE A 164 16.10 -11.38 17.27
C ILE A 164 14.75 -11.74 16.66
N HIS A 165 14.52 -11.27 15.43
CA HIS A 165 13.28 -11.56 14.71
C HIS A 165 13.05 -13.08 14.52
N PRO A 166 11.80 -13.55 14.66
CA PRO A 166 11.47 -14.95 14.40
C PRO A 166 11.60 -15.29 12.92
N ASP A 167 11.68 -16.59 12.62
CA ASP A 167 11.34 -17.09 11.29
C ASP A 167 9.83 -16.95 11.10
N ILE A 168 9.42 -16.33 9.99
CA ILE A 168 8.02 -16.25 9.55
C ILE A 168 7.98 -16.86 8.15
N ILE A 169 7.38 -18.04 8.03
CA ILE A 169 7.25 -18.77 6.76
C ILE A 169 5.75 -18.95 6.49
N PRO A 170 5.11 -18.02 5.74
CA PRO A 170 3.67 -18.08 5.48
C PRO A 170 3.25 -19.25 4.58
N ASN A 171 4.19 -19.76 3.77
CA ASN A 171 3.94 -20.85 2.83
C ASN A 171 2.82 -20.53 1.82
N TYR A 172 2.79 -19.30 1.30
CA TYR A 172 1.77 -18.85 0.34
C TYR A 172 1.66 -19.78 -0.85
N PHE A 173 0.41 -20.09 -1.23
CA PHE A 173 0.10 -20.88 -2.43
C PHE A 173 0.71 -22.29 -2.44
N ALA A 174 0.96 -22.86 -1.26
CA ALA A 174 1.30 -24.27 -1.09
C ALA A 174 0.16 -25.18 -1.51
N HIS A 175 -1.09 -24.76 -1.26
CA HIS A 175 -2.27 -25.39 -1.81
C HIS A 175 -2.63 -24.72 -3.14
N LYS A 176 -2.74 -25.53 -4.20
CA LYS A 176 -3.06 -25.03 -5.54
C LYS A 176 -4.40 -24.29 -5.59
N GLU A 177 -5.38 -24.72 -4.79
CA GLU A 177 -6.72 -24.12 -4.78
C GLU A 177 -6.70 -22.63 -4.42
N ASP A 178 -5.76 -22.18 -3.58
CA ASP A 178 -5.62 -20.75 -3.26
C ASP A 178 -5.33 -19.91 -4.51
N VAL A 179 -4.52 -20.45 -5.42
CA VAL A 179 -4.24 -19.82 -6.72
C VAL A 179 -5.47 -19.90 -7.62
N ASP A 180 -6.14 -21.05 -7.64
CA ASP A 180 -7.31 -21.25 -8.50
C ASP A 180 -8.48 -20.33 -8.12
N VAL A 181 -8.70 -20.09 -6.82
CA VAL A 181 -9.67 -19.11 -6.30
C VAL A 181 -9.31 -17.70 -6.73
N LEU A 182 -8.02 -17.32 -6.61
CA LEU A 182 -7.57 -15.99 -7.05
C LEU A 182 -7.70 -15.80 -8.56
N ILE A 183 -7.42 -16.83 -9.37
CA ILE A 183 -7.66 -16.78 -10.83
C ILE A 183 -9.15 -16.53 -11.12
N ASP A 184 -10.05 -17.23 -10.42
CA ASP A 184 -11.49 -17.02 -10.54
C ASP A 184 -11.87 -15.56 -10.19
N GLY A 185 -11.33 -15.04 -9.08
CA GLY A 185 -11.49 -13.64 -8.67
C GLY A 185 -11.01 -12.64 -9.72
N ILE A 186 -9.85 -12.89 -10.36
CA ILE A 186 -9.33 -12.05 -11.44
C ILE A 186 -10.26 -12.09 -12.66
N GLN A 187 -10.80 -13.26 -13.02
CA GLN A 187 -11.75 -13.36 -14.13
C GLN A 187 -13.03 -12.56 -13.86
N ILE A 188 -13.54 -12.61 -12.62
CA ILE A 188 -14.69 -11.80 -12.20
C ILE A 188 -14.34 -10.30 -12.27
N ALA A 189 -13.16 -9.89 -11.78
CA ALA A 189 -12.70 -8.50 -11.85
C ALA A 189 -12.55 -8.02 -13.32
N MET A 190 -12.04 -8.87 -14.21
CA MET A 190 -11.97 -8.58 -15.65
C MET A 190 -13.38 -8.43 -16.26
N ALA A 191 -14.35 -9.25 -15.86
CA ALA A 191 -15.74 -9.09 -16.29
C ALA A 191 -16.34 -7.77 -15.80
N VAL A 192 -16.11 -7.39 -14.54
CA VAL A 192 -16.51 -6.08 -13.98
C VAL A 192 -15.88 -4.93 -14.77
N SER A 193 -14.60 -5.03 -15.11
CA SER A 193 -13.88 -4.03 -15.92
C SER A 193 -14.50 -3.78 -17.30
N ASN A 194 -15.19 -4.80 -17.85
CA ASN A 194 -15.79 -4.75 -19.19
C ASN A 194 -17.28 -4.33 -19.17
N THR A 195 -17.83 -4.00 -18.01
CA THR A 195 -19.21 -3.50 -17.90
C THR A 195 -19.36 -2.12 -18.55
N SER A 196 -20.59 -1.71 -18.87
CA SER A 196 -20.87 -0.39 -19.45
C SER A 196 -20.42 0.78 -18.54
N ALA A 197 -20.50 0.60 -17.22
CA ALA A 197 -20.09 1.58 -16.23
C ALA A 197 -18.59 1.93 -16.29
N PHE A 198 -17.73 0.96 -16.65
CA PHE A 198 -16.30 1.18 -16.87
C PHE A 198 -15.99 1.56 -18.32
N ARG A 199 -16.65 0.93 -19.30
CA ARG A 199 -16.45 1.22 -20.72
C ARG A 199 -16.75 2.67 -21.10
N ARG A 200 -17.70 3.33 -20.43
CA ARG A 200 -17.99 4.78 -20.66
C ARG A 200 -16.79 5.69 -20.36
N PHE A 201 -15.84 5.23 -19.54
CA PHE A 201 -14.60 5.95 -19.23
C PHE A 201 -13.41 5.47 -20.09
N ASN A 202 -13.67 4.72 -21.16
CA ASN A 202 -12.64 4.10 -22.01
C ASN A 202 -11.63 3.25 -21.20
N SER A 203 -12.11 2.65 -20.11
CA SER A 203 -11.30 1.77 -19.27
C SER A 203 -10.91 0.52 -20.05
N ARG A 204 -9.65 0.10 -19.91
CA ARG A 204 -9.09 -1.07 -20.58
C ARG A 204 -8.14 -1.83 -19.65
N PRO A 205 -8.11 -3.17 -19.72
CA PRO A 205 -7.11 -3.96 -19.00
C PRO A 205 -5.69 -3.54 -19.36
N TYR A 206 -4.83 -3.46 -18.34
CA TYR A 206 -3.42 -3.19 -18.53
C TYR A 206 -2.68 -4.45 -18.99
N SER A 207 -2.16 -4.42 -20.22
CA SER A 207 -1.67 -5.62 -20.91
C SER A 207 -0.16 -5.83 -20.87
N ILE A 208 0.61 -4.95 -20.22
CA ILE A 208 2.04 -5.18 -20.02
C ILE A 208 2.22 -6.38 -19.09
N LYS A 209 2.89 -7.42 -19.61
CA LYS A 209 3.08 -8.69 -18.90
C LYS A 209 4.18 -8.59 -17.85
N LEU A 210 3.96 -9.21 -16.70
CA LEU A 210 4.96 -9.30 -15.64
C LEU A 210 6.25 -10.02 -16.11
N PRO A 211 7.43 -9.58 -15.64
CA PRO A 211 8.68 -10.29 -15.83
C PRO A 211 8.60 -11.75 -15.37
N GLY A 212 9.03 -12.69 -16.22
CA GLY A 212 8.96 -14.14 -15.98
C GLY A 212 7.69 -14.80 -16.51
N CYS A 213 6.64 -14.03 -16.80
CA CYS A 213 5.35 -14.53 -17.27
C CYS A 213 5.07 -14.25 -18.75
N GLN A 214 6.03 -13.66 -19.48
CA GLN A 214 5.80 -13.21 -20.87
C GLN A 214 5.54 -14.34 -21.86
N ARG A 215 5.94 -15.58 -21.54
CA ARG A 215 5.68 -16.76 -22.40
C ARG A 215 4.19 -17.12 -22.50
N PHE A 216 3.39 -16.71 -21.53
CA PHE A 216 1.96 -16.99 -21.54
C PHE A 216 1.20 -15.87 -22.27
N PRO A 217 0.16 -16.21 -23.05
CA PRO A 217 -0.73 -15.20 -23.62
C PRO A 217 -1.44 -14.43 -22.50
N PHE A 218 -1.61 -13.11 -22.66
CA PHE A 218 -2.26 -12.28 -21.66
C PHE A 218 -3.71 -12.73 -21.43
N ALA A 219 -4.21 -12.55 -20.20
CA ALA A 219 -5.57 -12.92 -19.79
C ALA A 219 -5.91 -14.42 -19.91
N THR A 220 -4.90 -15.29 -19.84
CA THR A 220 -5.08 -16.75 -19.72
C THR A 220 -4.86 -17.22 -18.29
N ASN A 221 -5.37 -18.41 -17.94
CA ASN A 221 -5.16 -18.99 -16.61
C ASN A 221 -3.68 -19.20 -16.31
N GLU A 222 -2.90 -19.61 -17.30
CA GLU A 222 -1.46 -19.86 -17.17
C GLU A 222 -0.70 -18.54 -16.91
N TYR A 223 -1.13 -17.45 -17.56
CA TYR A 223 -0.59 -16.13 -17.27
C TYR A 223 -0.92 -15.69 -15.85
N TRP A 224 -2.18 -15.84 -15.42
CA TRP A 224 -2.60 -15.41 -14.09
C TRP A 224 -1.97 -16.24 -12.97
N GLU A 225 -1.83 -17.56 -13.13
CA GLU A 225 -1.11 -18.41 -12.18
C GLU A 225 0.35 -17.92 -12.01
N CYS A 226 1.03 -17.65 -13.13
CA CYS A 226 2.38 -17.11 -13.08
C CYS A 226 2.42 -15.75 -12.37
N ALA A 227 1.50 -14.85 -12.72
CA ALA A 227 1.41 -13.51 -12.16
C ALA A 227 1.19 -13.53 -10.65
N ILE A 228 0.23 -14.32 -10.16
CA ILE A 228 -0.10 -14.47 -8.73
C ILE A 228 1.13 -14.92 -7.93
N ARG A 229 1.87 -15.91 -8.46
CA ARG A 229 3.05 -16.44 -7.76
C ARG A 229 4.24 -15.49 -7.76
N GLN A 230 4.33 -14.59 -8.74
CA GLN A 230 5.41 -13.60 -8.85
C GLN A 230 5.10 -12.30 -8.10
N PHE A 231 3.82 -11.90 -8.07
CA PHE A 231 3.39 -10.61 -7.60
C PHE A 231 2.17 -10.74 -6.68
N THR A 232 2.46 -11.02 -5.41
CA THR A 232 1.50 -11.04 -4.31
C THR A 232 2.08 -10.26 -3.14
N PHE A 233 1.21 -9.65 -2.35
CA PHE A 233 1.59 -9.01 -1.08
C PHE A 233 0.49 -9.25 -0.04
N THR A 234 0.85 -9.12 1.22
CA THR A 234 -0.06 -9.29 2.35
C THR A 234 -0.60 -7.93 2.75
N ILE A 235 -1.91 -7.83 2.89
CA ILE A 235 -2.54 -6.70 3.57
C ILE A 235 -2.56 -7.06 5.05
N GLY A 236 -1.78 -6.34 5.86
CA GLY A 236 -1.86 -6.45 7.31
C GLY A 236 -3.03 -5.61 7.81
N ASP A 237 -3.83 -6.18 8.71
CA ASP A 237 -4.77 -5.38 9.49
C ASP A 237 -3.94 -4.41 10.35
N VAL A 238 -4.17 -3.11 10.16
CA VAL A 238 -3.54 -2.02 10.94
C VAL A 238 -4.34 -1.78 12.22
#